data_AF-A0A0M9BSC8-F1
#
_entry.id   AF-A0A0M9BSC8-F1
#
_cell.length_a   1.000
_cell.length_b   1.000
_cell.length_c   1.000
_cell.angle_alpha   90.00
_cell.angle_beta   90.00
_cell.angle_gamma   90.00
#
_symmetry.space_group_name_H-M   'P 1'
#
loop_
_entity.id
_entity.type
_entity.pdbx_description
1 polymer ?
#
loop_
_entity_poly.entity_id
_entity_poly.type
_entity_poly.pdbx_seq_one_letter_code
_entity_poly.pdbx_strand_id
1 'polypeptide(L)' 'MEITLDIIKDKVECLQAYDFNELERAIEDRIGMNKALLLRVKQVQHQVTFDPLRNKMLYSAVVHFSAE' A
#
# COMPACT_ATOMS: atom_id res chain seq x y z
N MET A 1 15.99 -23.77 23.61
CA MET A 1 15.07 -23.52 22.49
C MET A 1 15.36 -22.11 22.00
N GLU A 2 16.03 -21.99 20.86
CA GLU A 2 16.20 -20.69 20.21
C GLU A 2 14.94 -20.41 19.39
N ILE A 3 14.24 -19.33 19.72
CA ILE A 3 13.12 -18.86 18.91
C ILE A 3 13.70 -17.96 17.83
N THR A 4 13.82 -18.49 16.61
CA THR A 4 14.16 -17.66 15.44
C THR A 4 12.85 -17.04 14.94
N LEU A 5 12.67 -15.74 15.19
CA LEU A 5 11.57 -15.00 14.56
C LEU A 5 12.00 -14.64 13.13
N ASP A 6 11.39 -15.27 12.13
CA ASP A 6 11.52 -14.85 10.74
C ASP A 6 10.54 -13.71 10.48
N ILE A 7 11.04 -12.48 10.63
CA ILE A 7 10.24 -11.26 10.53
C ILE A 7 10.19 -10.85 9.06
N ILE A 8 8.98 -10.61 8.54
CA ILE A 8 8.80 -9.96 7.23
C ILE A 8 9.54 -8.63 7.27
N LYS A 9 10.52 -8.44 6.38
CA LYS A 9 11.32 -7.21 6.31
C LYS A 9 10.78 -6.21 5.31
N ASP A 10 10.20 -6.70 4.23
CA ASP A 10 9.71 -5.90 3.11
C ASP A 10 8.38 -6.47 2.63
N LYS A 11 7.48 -5.56 2.26
CA LYS A 11 6.20 -5.89 1.65
C LYS A 11 5.81 -4.78 0.69
N VAL A 12 5.35 -5.16 -0.50
CA VAL A 12 4.81 -4.22 -1.47
C VAL A 12 3.33 -4.51 -1.65
N GLU A 13 2.50 -3.47 -1.57
CA GLU A 13 1.06 -3.55 -1.84
C GLU A 13 0.68 -2.60 -2.98
N CYS A 14 -0.11 -3.11 -3.92
CA CYS A 14 -0.66 -2.34 -5.02
C CYS A 14 -2.13 -2.04 -4.74
N LEU A 15 -2.49 -0.76 -4.73
CA LEU A 15 -3.82 -0.26 -4.42
C LEU A 15 -4.33 0.58 -5.59
N GLN A 16 -5.65 0.59 -5.79
CA GLN A 16 -6.27 1.45 -6.78
C GLN A 16 -7.71 1.80 -6.41
N ALA A 17 -8.16 2.97 -6.83
CA ALA A 17 -9.53 3.43 -6.71
C ALA A 17 -9.89 4.43 -7.82
N TYR A 18 -11.19 4.63 -8.08
CA TYR A 18 -11.67 5.66 -9.01
C TYR A 18 -12.01 6.98 -8.31
N ASP A 19 -11.86 7.04 -6.99
CA ASP A 19 -11.91 8.24 -6.17
C ASP A 19 -10.59 8.35 -5.40
N PHE A 20 -9.98 9.54 -5.39
CA PHE A 20 -8.69 9.73 -4.75
C PHE A 20 -8.78 9.57 -3.22
N ASN A 21 -9.88 10.01 -2.60
CA ASN A 21 -10.06 9.86 -1.15
C ASN A 21 -10.28 8.39 -0.76
N GLU A 22 -10.88 7.59 -1.64
CA GLU A 22 -10.94 6.13 -1.45
C GLU A 22 -9.56 5.49 -1.50
N LEU A 23 -8.69 5.93 -2.41
CA LEU A 23 -7.30 5.46 -2.47
C LEU A 23 -6.54 5.83 -1.19
N GLU A 24 -6.67 7.07 -0.72
CA GLU A 24 -6.04 7.52 0.54
C GLU A 24 -6.51 6.70 1.74
N ARG A 25 -7.84 6.50 1.89
CA ARG A 25 -8.39 5.66 2.97
C ARG A 25 -7.85 4.23 2.89
N ALA A 26 -7.78 3.65 1.69
CA ALA A 26 -7.23 2.32 1.52
C ALA A 26 -5.75 2.24 1.92
N ILE A 27 -4.95 3.27 1.61
CA ILE A 27 -3.55 3.35 2.04
C ILE A 27 -3.47 3.40 3.57
N GLU A 28 -4.25 4.26 4.24
CA GLU A 28 -4.29 4.36 5.71
C GLU A 28 -4.68 3.04 6.38
N ASP A 29 -5.67 2.33 5.85
CA ASP A 29 -6.05 1.00 6.34
C ASP A 29 -4.86 0.02 6.24
N ARG A 30 -4.11 0.06 5.13
CA ARG A 30 -2.91 -0.78 4.97
C ARG A 30 -1.77 -0.36 5.89
N ILE A 31 -1.63 0.91 6.21
CA ILE A 31 -0.68 1.36 7.24
C ILE A 31 -1.03 0.74 8.59
N GLY A 32 -2.31 0.75 8.98
CA GLY A 32 -2.78 0.12 10.21
C GLY A 32 -2.48 -1.38 10.27
N MET A 33 -2.78 -2.11 9.19
CA MET A 33 -2.51 -3.55 9.09
C MET A 33 -1.01 -3.87 9.14
N ASN A 34 -0.18 -3.12 8.42
CA ASN A 34 1.26 -3.38 8.34
C ASN A 34 2.01 -2.95 9.61
N LYS A 35 1.48 -1.99 10.38
CA LYS A 35 1.99 -1.67 11.71
C LYS A 35 1.92 -2.87 12.66
N ALA A 36 0.90 -3.73 12.54
CA ALA A 36 0.80 -4.97 13.31
C ALA A 36 1.88 -5.99 12.93
N LEU A 37 2.46 -5.86 11.73
CA LEU A 37 3.60 -6.65 11.25
C LEU A 37 4.96 -5.98 11.54
N LEU A 38 4.98 -4.90 12.33
CA LEU A 38 6.16 -4.08 12.61
C LEU A 38 6.77 -3.40 11.36
N LEU A 39 6.00 -3.27 10.29
CA LEU A 39 6.40 -2.57 9.08
C LEU A 39 5.91 -1.12 9.08
N ARG A 40 6.66 -0.24 8.41
CA ARG A 40 6.35 1.19 8.21
C ARG A 40 6.37 1.52 6.73
N VAL A 41 5.73 2.62 6.34
CA VAL A 41 5.81 3.10 4.95
C VAL A 41 7.22 3.57 4.66
N LYS A 42 7.88 2.92 3.70
CA LYS A 42 9.16 3.34 3.13
C LYS A 42 8.98 4.30 1.97
N GLN A 43 8.03 3.98 1.09
CA GLN A 43 7.76 4.77 -0.11
C GLN A 43 6.31 4.55 -0.56
N VAL A 44 5.70 5.62 -1.10
CA VAL A 44 4.46 5.56 -1.86
C VAL A 44 4.70 6.14 -3.25
N GLN A 45 4.43 5.38 -4.30
CA GLN A 45 4.46 5.86 -5.67
C GLN A 45 3.04 5.90 -6.25
N HIS A 46 2.62 7.07 -6.71
CA HIS A 46 1.31 7.26 -7.32
C HIS A 46 1.38 7.23 -8.85
N GLN A 47 0.32 6.73 -9.47
CA GLN A 47 0.08 6.84 -10.91
C GLN A 47 -1.41 7.11 -11.14
N VAL A 48 -1.70 7.92 -12.16
CA VAL A 48 -3.09 8.17 -12.59
C VAL A 48 -3.18 7.82 -14.07
N THR A 49 -4.16 6.98 -14.43
CA THR A 49 -4.39 6.55 -15.82
C THR A 49 -5.85 6.79 -16.18
N PHE A 50 -6.14 7.30 -17.37
CA PHE A 50 -7.52 7.39 -17.85
C PHE A 50 -8.02 6.00 -18.26
N ASP A 51 -9.13 5.54 -17.67
CA ASP A 51 -9.83 4.32 -18.05
C ASP A 51 -10.92 4.64 -19.09
N PRO A 52 -10.72 4.31 -20.38
CA PRO A 52 -11.67 4.64 -21.44
C PRO A 52 -12.97 3.83 -21.34
N LEU A 53 -12.98 2.67 -20.69
CA LEU A 53 -14.19 1.84 -20.55
C LEU A 53 -15.14 2.43 -19.50
N ARG A 54 -14.59 3.07 -18.47
CA ARG A 54 -15.36 3.71 -17.39
C ARG A 54 -15.49 5.22 -17.56
N ASN A 55 -14.77 5.81 -18.51
CA ASN A 55 -14.67 7.25 -18.71
C ASN A 55 -14.31 8.00 -17.41
N LYS A 56 -13.34 7.47 -16.66
CA LYS A 56 -12.89 7.99 -15.36
C LYS A 56 -11.37 7.89 -15.23
N MET A 57 -10.80 8.72 -14.36
CA MET A 57 -9.42 8.55 -13.93
C MET A 57 -9.34 7.38 -12.94
N LEU A 58 -8.43 6.44 -13.18
CA LEU A 58 -8.02 5.40 -12.25
C LEU A 58 -6.79 5.90 -11.49
N TYR A 59 -6.92 6.02 -10.18
CA TYR A 59 -5.82 6.34 -9.27
C TYR A 59 -5.23 5.05 -8.74
N SER A 60 -3.90 4.93 -8.79
CA SER A 60 -3.18 3.77 -8.31
C SER A 60 -1.99 4.18 -7.46
N ALA A 61 -1.66 3.35 -6.47
CA ALA A 61 -0.49 3.52 -5.64
C ALA A 61 0.21 2.18 -5.43
N VAL A 62 1.55 2.21 -5.48
CA VAL A 62 2.40 1.13 -5.00
C VAL A 62 3.00 1.59 -3.67
N VAL A 63 2.69 0.88 -2.60
CA VAL A 63 3.17 1.18 -1.25
C VAL A 63 4.20 0.13 -0.85
N HIS A 64 5.43 0.59 -0.62
CA HIS A 64 6.49 -0.23 -0.04
C HIS A 64 6.48 -0.04 1.47
N PHE A 65 6.17 -1.12 2.19
CA PHE A 65 6.32 -1.23 3.62
C PHE A 65 7.62 -1.97 3.97
N SER A 66 8.38 -1.46 4.93
CA SER A 66 9.60 -2.12 5.43
C SER A 66 9.76 -2.01 6.93
N ALA A 67 10.53 -2.92 7.52
CA ALA A 67 10.90 -2.85 8.93
C ALA A 67 11.89 -1.68 9.23
N GLU A 68 12.60 -1.20 8.19
CA GLU A 68 13.56 -0.07 8.19
C GLU A 68 13.40 0.85 6.97
#